data_AF-A0A3L8DXQ9-F1
#
_entry.id   AF-A0A3L8DXQ9-F1
#
_cell.length_a   1.000
_cell.length_b   1.000
_cell.length_c   1.000
_cell.angle_alpha   90.00
_cell.angle_beta   90.00
_cell.angle_gamma   90.00
#
_symmetry.space_group_name_H-M   'P 1'
#
loop_
_entity.id
_entity.type
_entity.pdbx_description
1 polymer ?
#
loop_
_entity_poly.entity_id
_entity_poly.type
_entity_poly.pdbx_seq_one_letter_code
_entity_poly.pdbx_strand_id
1 'polypeptide(L)'
;VFPYEYVDCVEKLQDTCLPPRESFYSSLTGDTISESDYAHAENIWQRFAIQTLGEYSDLYLKTGVLLLADIFENFRDSYIKSYGLDAAYYYTLPGFTWDAMLKHTSINFELLTDIDMVMFIERGIRGGLSQCSNRYARANNNYMESYDPSKPSSYLMYFDINNLYGWAMCQPLPYANFQWVDDVSDFDVNAIAPDSSTGYILEVDLEYLQHLHDAHIDLPFCPTRDKPPAVPWKTTSEQYQAQE
;
A
#
# COMPACT_ATOMS: atom_id res chain seq x y z
N VAL A 1 -24.74 -8.29 10.21
CA VAL A 1 -24.86 -6.94 10.82
C VAL A 1 -24.98 -7.13 12.33
N PHE A 2 -24.27 -6.36 13.16
CA PHE A 2 -24.28 -6.56 14.62
C PHE A 2 -24.25 -5.20 15.35
N PRO A 3 -25.05 -5.00 16.42
CA PRO A 3 -25.16 -3.71 17.10
C PRO A 3 -24.06 -3.56 18.17
N TYR A 4 -22.82 -3.30 17.72
CA TYR A 4 -21.64 -3.29 18.60
C TYR A 4 -21.74 -2.33 19.79
N GLU A 5 -22.22 -1.11 19.57
CA GLU A 5 -22.32 -0.09 20.62
C GLU A 5 -23.50 -0.33 21.57
N TYR A 6 -24.51 -1.06 21.11
CA TYR A 6 -25.59 -1.48 21.97
C TYR A 6 -25.11 -2.47 23.03
N VAL A 7 -24.24 -3.42 22.67
CA VAL A 7 -23.73 -4.46 23.58
C VAL A 7 -22.57 -3.92 24.44
N ASP A 8 -22.91 -3.05 25.39
CA ASP A 8 -21.97 -2.47 26.35
C ASP A 8 -21.77 -3.30 27.63
N CYS A 9 -22.61 -4.32 27.85
CA CYS A 9 -22.51 -5.25 28.97
C CYS A 9 -23.01 -6.65 28.58
N VAL A 10 -22.62 -7.67 29.36
CA VAL A 10 -22.91 -9.08 29.07
C VAL A 10 -24.41 -9.38 29.21
N GLU A 11 -25.11 -8.67 30.09
CA GLU A 11 -26.54 -8.85 30.34
C GLU A 11 -27.38 -8.59 29.10
N LYS A 12 -26.97 -7.67 28.22
CA LYS A 12 -27.66 -7.39 26.95
C LYS A 12 -27.66 -8.57 25.98
N LEU A 13 -26.72 -9.51 26.13
CA LEU A 13 -26.77 -10.75 25.35
C LEU A 13 -27.97 -11.63 25.71
N GLN A 14 -28.63 -11.38 26.85
CA GLN A 14 -29.87 -12.06 27.23
C GLN A 14 -31.12 -11.40 26.65
N ASP A 15 -30.99 -10.28 25.94
CA ASP A 15 -32.14 -9.58 25.35
C ASP A 15 -32.86 -10.50 24.36
N THR A 16 -34.16 -10.66 24.55
CA THR A 16 -34.99 -11.63 23.81
C THR A 16 -35.60 -11.07 22.53
N CYS A 17 -35.28 -9.82 22.19
CA CYS A 17 -35.71 -9.17 20.96
C CYS A 17 -34.50 -8.59 20.23
N LEU A 18 -34.61 -8.52 18.90
CA LEU A 18 -33.65 -7.78 18.10
C LEU A 18 -33.75 -6.30 18.50
N PRO A 19 -32.63 -5.63 18.84
CA PRO A 19 -32.64 -4.20 19.15
C PRO A 19 -33.19 -3.39 17.96
N PRO A 20 -33.84 -2.25 18.21
CA PRO A 20 -34.37 -1.41 17.13
C PRO A 20 -33.24 -0.86 16.26
N ARG A 21 -33.54 -0.47 15.01
CA ARG A 21 -32.54 -0.03 14.02
C ARG A 21 -31.65 1.10 14.53
N GLU A 22 -32.19 2.01 15.33
CA GLU A 22 -31.46 3.12 15.93
C GLU A 22 -30.35 2.66 16.89
N SER A 23 -30.49 1.47 17.48
CA SER A 23 -29.48 0.85 18.35
C SER A 23 -28.30 0.24 17.58
N PHE A 24 -28.36 0.21 16.24
CA PHE A 24 -27.24 -0.17 15.37
C PHE A 24 -26.40 1.04 14.94
N TYR A 25 -26.50 2.17 15.65
CA TYR A 25 -25.63 3.33 15.45
C TYR A 25 -24.15 2.94 15.59
N SER A 26 -23.30 3.56 14.76
CA SER A 26 -21.85 3.40 14.77
C SER A 26 -21.16 4.76 14.79
N SER A 27 -20.41 5.03 15.86
CA SER A 27 -19.56 6.20 16.03
C SER A 27 -18.44 6.28 14.98
N LEU A 28 -18.06 5.16 14.37
CA LEU A 28 -17.07 5.12 13.28
C LEU A 28 -17.63 5.77 12.00
N THR A 29 -18.90 5.54 11.69
CA THR A 29 -19.56 6.09 10.48
C THR A 29 -20.40 7.32 10.78
N GLY A 30 -20.73 7.56 12.05
CA GLY A 30 -21.61 8.64 12.48
C GLY A 30 -23.07 8.42 12.10
N ASP A 31 -23.47 7.20 11.73
CA ASP A 31 -24.79 6.89 11.21
C ASP A 31 -25.27 5.50 11.67
N THR A 32 -26.58 5.29 11.59
CA THR A 32 -27.26 4.00 11.74
C THR A 32 -27.14 3.16 10.47
N ILE A 33 -27.33 1.85 10.59
CA ILE A 33 -27.34 0.95 9.42
C ILE A 33 -28.51 1.26 8.46
N SER A 34 -28.36 0.86 7.19
CA SER A 34 -29.40 1.01 6.19
C SER A 34 -30.66 0.18 6.51
N GLU A 35 -31.81 0.57 5.96
CA GLU A 35 -33.06 -0.22 6.06
C GLU A 35 -32.88 -1.64 5.51
N SER A 36 -32.11 -1.81 4.43
CA SER A 36 -31.79 -3.13 3.87
C SER A 36 -30.95 -4.00 4.80
N ASP A 37 -29.98 -3.40 5.49
CA ASP A 37 -29.13 -4.13 6.45
C ASP A 37 -29.93 -4.54 7.69
N TYR A 38 -30.84 -3.69 8.15
CA TYR A 38 -31.73 -4.02 9.26
C TYR A 38 -32.73 -5.12 8.87
N ALA A 39 -33.36 -5.02 7.70
CA ALA A 39 -34.22 -6.07 7.18
C ALA A 39 -33.49 -7.42 7.03
N HIS A 40 -32.20 -7.39 6.69
CA HIS A 40 -31.36 -8.58 6.69
C HIS A 40 -31.15 -9.15 8.11
N ALA A 41 -30.88 -8.30 9.11
CA ALA A 41 -30.77 -8.72 10.50
C ALA A 41 -32.07 -9.36 11.02
N GLU A 42 -33.23 -8.75 10.72
CA GLU A 42 -34.55 -9.30 11.03
C GLU A 42 -34.76 -10.66 10.34
N ASN A 43 -34.39 -10.79 9.08
CA ASN A 43 -34.47 -12.05 8.35
C ASN A 43 -33.64 -13.15 9.01
N ILE A 44 -32.41 -12.86 9.41
CA ILE A 44 -31.53 -13.81 10.12
C ILE A 44 -32.15 -14.20 11.46
N TRP A 45 -32.62 -13.22 12.24
CA TRP A 45 -33.25 -13.46 13.54
C TRP A 45 -34.42 -14.44 13.42
N GLN A 46 -35.32 -14.22 12.44
CA GLN A 46 -36.48 -15.07 12.21
C GLN A 46 -36.09 -16.42 11.61
N ARG A 47 -35.21 -16.44 10.60
CA ARG A 47 -34.84 -17.65 9.84
C ARG A 47 -34.16 -18.70 10.71
N PHE A 48 -33.32 -18.25 11.64
CA PHE A 48 -32.60 -19.12 12.58
C PHE A 48 -33.34 -19.30 13.92
N ALA A 49 -34.55 -18.76 14.04
CA ALA A 49 -35.38 -18.83 15.25
C ALA A 49 -34.63 -18.38 16.52
N ILE A 50 -33.89 -17.27 16.39
CA ILE A 50 -33.02 -16.74 17.44
C ILE A 50 -33.87 -16.24 18.61
N GLN A 51 -33.50 -16.66 19.81
CA GLN A 51 -34.21 -16.35 21.05
C GLN A 51 -33.54 -15.24 21.85
N THR A 52 -32.23 -15.08 21.73
CA THR A 52 -31.47 -14.07 22.47
C THR A 52 -30.43 -13.37 21.59
N LEU A 53 -30.05 -12.15 21.96
CA LEU A 53 -28.98 -11.42 21.28
C LEU A 53 -27.62 -12.15 21.36
N GLY A 54 -27.42 -12.98 22.39
CA GLY A 54 -26.29 -13.88 22.54
C GLY A 54 -26.25 -14.94 21.44
N GLU A 55 -27.36 -15.61 21.16
CA GLU A 55 -27.45 -16.56 20.04
C GLU A 55 -27.20 -15.88 18.69
N TYR A 56 -27.68 -14.64 18.53
CA TYR A 56 -27.37 -13.82 17.36
C TYR A 56 -25.88 -13.51 17.22
N SER A 57 -25.22 -13.16 18.35
CA SER A 57 -23.78 -12.91 18.41
C SER A 57 -22.98 -14.16 18.04
N ASP A 58 -23.33 -15.32 18.61
CA ASP A 58 -22.68 -16.59 18.32
C ASP A 58 -22.81 -16.97 16.85
N LEU A 59 -23.99 -16.81 16.25
CA LEU A 59 -24.20 -17.06 14.83
C LEU A 59 -23.36 -16.10 13.97
N TYR A 60 -23.35 -14.81 14.31
CA TYR A 60 -22.57 -13.80 13.61
C TYR A 60 -21.07 -14.11 13.63
N LEU A 61 -20.52 -14.40 14.82
CA LEU A 61 -19.12 -14.75 15.02
C LEU A 61 -18.76 -16.07 14.33
N LYS A 62 -19.59 -17.10 14.49
CA LYS A 62 -19.38 -18.41 13.85
C LYS A 62 -19.34 -18.28 12.34
N THR A 63 -20.20 -17.45 11.75
CA THR A 63 -20.18 -17.19 10.30
C THR A 63 -18.86 -16.56 9.88
N GLY A 64 -18.37 -15.56 10.60
CA GLY A 64 -17.07 -14.94 10.31
C GLY A 64 -15.90 -15.92 10.43
N VAL A 65 -15.87 -16.74 11.49
CA VAL A 65 -14.82 -17.75 11.70
C VAL A 65 -14.83 -18.81 10.61
N LEU A 66 -16.01 -19.33 10.24
CA LEU A 66 -16.13 -20.35 9.20
C LEU A 66 -15.74 -19.81 7.82
N LEU A 67 -16.13 -18.58 7.47
CA LEU A 67 -15.72 -17.96 6.21
C LEU A 67 -14.21 -17.72 6.16
N LEU A 68 -13.62 -17.23 7.26
CA LEU A 68 -12.17 -17.04 7.33
C LEU A 68 -11.43 -18.38 7.21
N ALA A 69 -11.89 -19.41 7.90
CA ALA A 69 -11.31 -20.74 7.83
C ALA A 69 -11.38 -21.31 6.40
N ASP A 70 -12.54 -21.22 5.75
CA ASP A 70 -12.73 -21.70 4.37
C ASP A 70 -11.81 -20.98 3.37
N ILE A 71 -11.75 -19.64 3.45
CA ILE A 71 -10.86 -18.83 2.61
C ILE A 71 -9.39 -19.17 2.88
N PHE A 72 -9.00 -19.34 4.15
CA PHE A 72 -7.62 -19.60 4.53
C PHE A 72 -7.17 -21.01 4.14
N GLU A 73 -8.01 -22.03 4.27
CA GLU A 73 -7.69 -23.38 3.79
C GLU A 73 -7.52 -23.39 2.27
N ASN A 74 -8.42 -22.73 1.52
CA ASN A 74 -8.27 -22.59 0.08
C ASN A 74 -6.99 -21.80 -0.32
N PHE A 75 -6.62 -20.79 0.48
CA PHE A 75 -5.37 -20.05 0.32
C PHE A 75 -4.15 -20.96 0.51
N ARG A 76 -4.12 -21.76 1.59
CA ARG A 76 -3.06 -22.73 1.86
C ARG A 76 -2.92 -23.75 0.74
N ASP A 77 -4.01 -24.37 0.31
CA ASP A 77 -4.02 -25.35 -0.78
C ASP A 77 -3.46 -24.76 -2.08
N SER A 78 -3.90 -23.55 -2.43
CA SER A 78 -3.43 -22.85 -3.62
C SER A 78 -1.93 -22.55 -3.56
N TYR A 79 -1.42 -22.16 -2.40
CA TYR A 79 -0.02 -21.78 -2.21
C TYR A 79 0.90 -23.00 -2.12
N ILE A 80 0.47 -24.07 -1.45
CA ILE A 80 1.16 -25.36 -1.45
C ILE A 80 1.27 -25.89 -2.89
N LYS A 81 0.18 -25.83 -3.66
CA LYS A 81 0.19 -26.27 -5.06
C LYS A 81 1.11 -25.43 -5.94
N SER A 82 1.14 -24.11 -5.74
CA SER A 82 1.87 -23.18 -6.62
C SER A 82 3.36 -23.09 -6.28
N TYR A 83 3.70 -23.09 -5.00
CA TYR A 83 5.06 -22.82 -4.51
C TYR A 83 5.66 -24.00 -3.72
N GLY A 84 4.86 -24.99 -3.34
CA GLY A 84 5.28 -26.08 -2.46
C GLY A 84 5.66 -25.59 -1.06
N LEU A 85 5.04 -24.51 -0.62
CA LEU A 85 5.20 -23.90 0.71
C LEU A 85 3.81 -23.71 1.30
N ASP A 86 3.62 -24.04 2.58
CA ASP A 86 2.36 -23.83 3.28
C ASP A 86 2.39 -22.48 4.01
N ALA A 87 1.43 -21.62 3.67
CA ALA A 87 1.30 -20.29 4.26
C ALA A 87 1.13 -20.31 5.79
N ALA A 88 0.64 -21.41 6.37
CA ALA A 88 0.48 -21.54 7.82
C ALA A 88 1.81 -21.58 8.60
N TYR A 89 2.96 -21.82 7.94
CA TYR A 89 4.28 -21.76 8.58
C TYR A 89 4.86 -20.35 8.65
N TYR A 90 4.16 -19.34 8.14
CA TYR A 90 4.66 -17.98 8.04
C TYR A 90 3.81 -17.03 8.88
N TYR A 91 4.47 -16.13 9.61
CA TYR A 91 3.79 -15.08 10.36
C TYR A 91 3.11 -14.05 9.45
N THR A 92 3.71 -13.78 8.28
CA THR A 92 3.24 -12.75 7.34
C THR A 92 3.43 -13.18 5.89
N LEU A 93 2.60 -12.64 4.99
CA LEU A 93 2.70 -12.90 3.56
C LEU A 93 4.04 -12.44 2.95
N PRO A 94 4.65 -11.29 3.33
CA PRO A 94 5.99 -10.92 2.86
C PRO A 94 7.06 -11.99 3.16
N GLY A 95 7.04 -12.57 4.37
CA GLY A 95 7.96 -13.66 4.74
C GLY A 95 7.74 -14.90 3.88
N PHE A 96 6.49 -15.27 3.64
CA PHE A 96 6.15 -16.34 2.69
C PHE A 96 6.69 -16.04 1.28
N THR A 97 6.44 -14.84 0.76
CA THR A 97 6.84 -14.49 -0.62
C THR A 97 8.34 -14.42 -0.79
N TRP A 98 9.07 -14.04 0.26
CA TRP A 98 10.53 -14.06 0.29
C TRP A 98 11.07 -15.48 0.14
N ASP A 99 10.60 -16.41 0.96
CA ASP A 99 11.01 -17.82 0.88
C ASP A 99 10.58 -18.47 -0.44
N ALA A 100 9.39 -18.13 -0.95
CA ALA A 100 8.93 -18.59 -2.26
C ALA A 100 9.89 -18.12 -3.37
N MET A 101 10.33 -16.86 -3.32
CA MET A 101 11.32 -16.31 -4.25
C MET A 101 12.68 -17.01 -4.12
N LEU A 102 13.18 -17.20 -2.90
CA LEU A 102 14.45 -17.91 -2.67
C LEU A 102 14.41 -19.34 -3.18
N LYS A 103 13.32 -20.08 -2.91
CA LYS A 103 13.13 -21.45 -3.38
C LYS A 103 13.04 -21.52 -4.91
N HIS A 104 12.35 -20.58 -5.54
CA HIS A 104 12.18 -20.55 -6.99
C HIS A 104 13.48 -20.22 -7.73
N THR A 105 14.21 -19.21 -7.26
CA THR A 105 15.42 -18.71 -7.91
C THR A 105 16.67 -19.47 -7.50
N SER A 106 16.65 -20.13 -6.33
CA SER A 106 17.83 -20.74 -5.70
C SER A 106 18.99 -19.77 -5.50
N ILE A 107 18.71 -18.46 -5.44
CA ILE A 107 19.72 -17.44 -5.24
C ILE A 107 20.20 -17.44 -3.78
N ASN A 108 21.47 -17.08 -3.59
CA ASN A 108 22.04 -16.86 -2.28
C ASN A 108 22.47 -15.39 -2.18
N PHE A 109 21.78 -14.61 -1.36
CA PHE A 109 22.12 -13.21 -1.12
C PHE A 109 23.31 -13.11 -0.17
N GLU A 110 24.26 -12.26 -0.52
CA GLU A 110 25.29 -11.85 0.44
C GLU A 110 24.66 -11.00 1.53
N LEU A 111 24.98 -11.32 2.78
CA LEU A 111 24.64 -10.48 3.92
C LEU A 111 25.68 -9.37 4.06
N LEU A 112 25.23 -8.12 4.04
CA LEU A 112 26.09 -6.99 4.39
C LEU A 112 26.48 -7.06 5.86
N THR A 113 27.77 -7.22 6.14
CA THR A 113 28.32 -7.26 7.50
C THR A 113 28.99 -5.96 7.92
N ASP A 114 29.30 -5.07 6.97
CA ASP A 114 29.83 -3.75 7.22
C ASP A 114 28.68 -2.77 7.53
N ILE A 115 28.70 -2.19 8.73
CA ILE A 115 27.69 -1.24 9.19
C ILE A 115 27.67 0.03 8.35
N ASP A 116 28.82 0.47 7.84
CA ASP A 116 28.91 1.68 7.04
C ASP A 116 28.25 1.46 5.67
N MET A 117 28.40 0.27 5.08
CA MET A 117 27.69 -0.11 3.84
C MET A 117 26.18 -0.18 4.06
N VAL A 118 25.73 -0.75 5.18
CA VAL A 118 24.31 -0.81 5.54
C VAL A 118 23.74 0.60 5.67
N MET A 119 24.40 1.47 6.44
CA MET A 119 23.95 2.86 6.61
C MET A 119 24.00 3.66 5.31
N PHE A 120 24.97 3.38 4.43
CA PHE A 120 25.05 3.99 3.11
C PHE A 120 23.85 3.62 2.23
N ILE A 121 23.52 2.33 2.15
CA ILE A 121 22.37 1.84 1.36
C ILE A 121 21.06 2.33 1.97
N GLU A 122 20.88 2.23 3.30
CA GLU A 122 19.66 2.69 3.97
C GLU A 122 19.40 4.19 3.75
N ARG A 123 20.46 5.02 3.75
CA ARG A 123 20.35 6.44 3.42
C ARG A 123 19.97 6.69 1.96
N GLY A 124 20.27 5.77 1.06
CA GLY A 124 19.93 5.84 -0.36
C GLY A 124 18.51 5.38 -0.70
N ILE A 125 17.88 4.56 0.16
CA ILE A 125 16.52 4.04 -0.10
C ILE A 125 15.50 5.19 -0.15
N ARG A 126 14.68 5.19 -1.20
CA ARG A 126 13.54 6.10 -1.40
C ARG A 126 12.27 5.30 -1.64
N GLY A 127 11.14 5.84 -1.20
CA GLY A 127 9.82 5.28 -1.49
C GLY A 127 9.36 5.60 -2.92
N GLY A 128 8.09 5.31 -3.20
CA GLY A 128 7.47 5.72 -4.46
C GLY A 128 7.43 7.25 -4.60
N LEU A 129 7.58 7.72 -5.84
CA LEU A 129 7.42 9.14 -6.15
C LEU A 129 5.96 9.55 -5.94
N SER A 130 5.74 10.54 -5.07
CA SER A 130 4.43 11.17 -4.88
C SER A 130 4.55 12.66 -5.15
N GLN A 131 3.79 13.14 -6.14
CA GLN A 131 3.82 14.53 -6.57
C GLN A 131 2.62 15.31 -6.00
N CYS A 132 2.86 16.56 -5.60
CA CYS A 132 1.80 17.51 -5.26
C CYS A 132 1.27 18.19 -6.52
N SER A 133 0.35 17.53 -7.23
CA SER A 133 -0.36 18.14 -8.36
C SER A 133 -1.52 19.04 -7.88
N ASN A 134 -2.09 19.84 -8.79
CA ASN A 134 -3.33 20.57 -8.54
C ASN A 134 -4.41 19.61 -7.98
N ARG A 135 -5.01 19.96 -6.83
CA ARG A 135 -5.96 19.09 -6.11
C ARG A 135 -7.23 18.79 -6.90
N TYR A 136 -7.57 19.64 -7.85
CA TYR A 136 -8.74 19.49 -8.70
C TYR A 136 -8.43 19.95 -10.12
N ALA A 137 -8.69 19.08 -11.09
CA ALA A 137 -8.69 19.40 -12.50
C ALA A 137 -10.02 18.95 -13.10
N ARG A 138 -10.60 19.77 -13.98
CA ARG A 138 -11.82 19.44 -14.72
C ARG A 138 -11.58 19.69 -16.21
N ALA A 139 -11.69 18.64 -16.99
CA ALA A 139 -11.67 18.72 -18.44
C ALA A 139 -13.01 19.24 -18.99
N ASN A 140 -12.96 20.10 -20.00
CA ASN A 140 -14.10 20.48 -20.83
C ASN A 140 -14.27 19.46 -21.95
N ASN A 141 -14.69 18.25 -21.59
CA ASN A 141 -14.81 17.13 -22.52
C ASN A 141 -16.16 17.19 -23.25
N ASN A 142 -16.14 17.21 -24.58
CA ASN A 142 -17.31 17.29 -25.47
C ASN A 142 -18.27 16.09 -25.39
N TYR A 143 -17.84 14.98 -24.80
CA TYR A 143 -18.66 13.79 -24.59
C TYR A 143 -19.37 13.78 -23.22
N MET A 144 -19.18 14.80 -22.38
CA MET A 144 -19.76 14.87 -21.03
C MET A 144 -20.94 15.84 -20.97
N GLU A 145 -21.92 15.56 -20.12
CA GLU A 145 -23.14 16.40 -19.96
C GLU A 145 -22.82 17.84 -19.57
N SER A 146 -21.71 18.06 -18.87
CA SER A 146 -21.30 19.39 -18.42
C SER A 146 -20.40 20.15 -19.42
N TYR A 147 -20.39 19.75 -20.68
CA TYR A 147 -19.61 20.41 -21.73
C TYR A 147 -20.08 21.86 -21.94
N ASP A 148 -19.12 22.77 -22.06
CA ASP A 148 -19.34 24.18 -22.35
C ASP A 148 -18.80 24.50 -23.75
N PRO A 149 -19.67 24.70 -24.76
CA PRO A 149 -19.26 25.01 -26.14
C PRO A 149 -18.50 26.33 -26.28
N SER A 150 -18.56 27.22 -25.28
CA SER A 150 -17.84 28.49 -25.29
C SER A 150 -16.35 28.34 -24.94
N LYS A 151 -15.93 27.18 -24.43
CA LYS A 151 -14.57 26.89 -24.00
C LYS A 151 -13.91 25.86 -24.94
N PRO A 152 -12.58 25.91 -25.11
CA PRO A 152 -11.88 24.87 -25.86
C PRO A 152 -12.11 23.50 -25.23
N SER A 153 -12.20 22.45 -26.05
CA SER A 153 -12.29 21.09 -25.55
C SER A 153 -11.00 20.66 -24.86
N SER A 154 -11.10 19.99 -23.73
CA SER A 154 -9.96 19.41 -23.03
C SER A 154 -10.31 18.03 -22.46
N TYR A 155 -9.28 17.24 -22.18
CA TYR A 155 -9.40 15.85 -21.73
C TYR A 155 -8.44 15.61 -20.57
N LEU A 156 -8.81 14.68 -19.69
CA LEU A 156 -7.93 14.13 -18.67
C LEU A 156 -7.61 12.69 -19.06
N MET A 157 -6.36 12.29 -18.82
CA MET A 157 -5.88 10.94 -19.11
C MET A 157 -5.26 10.39 -17.83
N TYR A 158 -5.56 9.13 -17.54
CA TYR A 158 -5.04 8.41 -16.39
C TYR A 158 -4.18 7.26 -16.88
N PHE A 159 -2.94 7.22 -16.44
CA PHE A 159 -2.02 6.12 -16.70
C PHE A 159 -1.70 5.43 -15.38
N ASP A 160 -1.77 4.10 -15.39
CA ASP A 160 -1.33 3.25 -14.31
C ASP A 160 -0.43 2.16 -14.88
N ILE A 161 0.75 1.99 -14.29
CA ILE A 161 1.74 1.01 -14.72
C ILE A 161 1.46 -0.30 -14.01
N ASN A 162 1.02 -1.30 -14.78
CA ASN A 162 0.77 -2.64 -14.28
C ASN A 162 2.05 -3.25 -13.68
N ASN A 163 2.03 -3.55 -12.38
CA ASN A 163 3.11 -4.22 -11.66
C ASN A 163 4.49 -3.54 -11.81
N LEU A 164 4.56 -2.22 -11.57
CA LEU A 164 5.78 -1.41 -11.68
C LEU A 164 6.99 -2.04 -10.98
N TYR A 165 6.88 -2.39 -9.69
CA TYR A 165 7.99 -3.00 -8.95
C TYR A 165 8.35 -4.38 -9.48
N GLY A 166 7.37 -5.20 -9.89
CA GLY A 166 7.67 -6.50 -10.49
C GLY A 166 8.44 -6.39 -11.80
N TRP A 167 8.13 -5.39 -12.64
CA TRP A 167 8.93 -5.10 -13.83
C TRP A 167 10.35 -4.66 -13.49
N ALA A 168 10.51 -3.80 -12.47
CA ALA A 168 11.82 -3.36 -11.99
C ALA A 168 12.65 -4.53 -11.42
N MET A 169 11.99 -5.47 -10.72
CA MET A 169 12.64 -6.69 -10.19
C MET A 169 13.07 -7.68 -11.27
N CYS A 170 12.60 -7.53 -12.52
CA CYS A 170 13.09 -8.31 -13.66
C CYS A 170 14.36 -7.72 -14.30
N GLN A 171 14.80 -6.54 -13.87
CA GLN A 171 16.05 -5.94 -14.32
C GLN A 171 17.25 -6.53 -13.53
N PRO A 172 18.49 -6.38 -14.01
CA PRO A 172 19.68 -6.74 -13.23
C PRO A 172 19.69 -6.01 -11.88
N LEU A 173 19.79 -6.77 -10.79
CA LEU A 173 19.83 -6.25 -9.41
C LEU A 173 21.06 -6.80 -8.66
N PRO A 174 21.68 -6.01 -7.78
CA PRO A 174 22.81 -6.47 -6.98
C PRO A 174 22.36 -7.50 -5.93
N TYR A 175 23.14 -8.56 -5.76
CA TYR A 175 22.86 -9.60 -4.76
C TYR A 175 24.10 -10.14 -4.02
N ALA A 176 25.31 -9.86 -4.51
CA ALA A 176 26.57 -10.34 -3.93
C ALA A 176 27.80 -9.55 -4.42
N ASN A 177 28.94 -9.84 -3.80
CA ASN A 177 30.26 -9.22 -3.94
C ASN A 177 30.29 -7.73 -3.61
N PHE A 178 29.63 -7.33 -2.52
CA PHE A 178 29.62 -5.94 -2.07
C PHE A 178 30.99 -5.51 -1.54
N GLN A 179 31.56 -4.46 -2.13
CA GLN A 179 32.89 -3.94 -1.78
C GLN A 179 32.92 -2.43 -1.91
N TRP A 180 33.67 -1.77 -1.04
CA TRP A 180 34.04 -0.37 -1.22
C TRP A 180 35.05 -0.25 -2.37
N VAL A 181 34.95 0.83 -3.13
CA VAL A 181 35.94 1.20 -4.15
C VAL A 181 36.89 2.21 -3.52
N ASP A 182 38.15 1.81 -3.31
CA ASP A 182 39.14 2.64 -2.60
C ASP A 182 39.61 3.86 -3.41
N ASP A 183 39.70 3.74 -4.73
CA ASP A 183 40.14 4.81 -5.64
C ASP A 183 39.07 5.13 -6.67
N VAL A 184 38.53 6.33 -6.59
CA VAL A 184 37.46 6.84 -7.45
C VAL A 184 37.92 8.02 -8.32
N SER A 185 39.22 8.39 -8.31
CA SER A 185 39.68 9.60 -9.00
C SER A 185 39.46 9.55 -10.51
N ASP A 186 39.56 8.36 -11.10
CA ASP A 186 39.39 8.11 -12.53
C ASP A 186 38.04 7.43 -12.86
N PHE A 187 37.09 7.46 -11.94
CA PHE A 187 35.79 6.81 -12.14
C PHE A 187 34.93 7.59 -13.16
N ASP A 188 34.69 6.99 -14.33
CA ASP A 188 33.79 7.54 -15.35
C ASP A 188 32.47 6.76 -15.40
N VAL A 189 31.40 7.38 -14.88
CA VAL A 189 30.07 6.78 -14.87
C VAL A 189 29.53 6.53 -16.28
N ASN A 190 29.94 7.34 -17.27
CA ASN A 190 29.45 7.25 -18.64
C ASN A 190 30.07 6.08 -19.41
N ALA A 191 31.18 5.54 -18.91
CA ALA A 191 31.84 4.37 -19.50
C ALA A 191 31.18 3.04 -19.11
N ILE A 192 30.25 3.05 -18.16
CA ILE A 192 29.59 1.85 -17.64
C ILE A 192 28.38 1.52 -18.49
N ALA A 193 28.37 0.31 -19.04
CA ALA A 193 27.22 -0.19 -19.79
C ALA A 193 26.01 -0.45 -18.86
N PRO A 194 24.77 -0.13 -19.29
CA PRO A 194 23.57 -0.37 -18.48
C PRO A 194 23.34 -1.85 -18.09
N ASP A 195 23.87 -2.79 -18.87
CA ASP A 195 23.80 -4.23 -18.67
C ASP A 195 25.12 -4.82 -18.11
N SER A 196 25.98 -3.96 -17.55
CA SER A 196 27.22 -4.37 -16.90
C SER A 196 26.96 -5.42 -15.81
N SER A 197 27.81 -6.45 -15.78
CA SER A 197 27.80 -7.47 -14.72
C SER A 197 28.15 -6.91 -13.34
N THR A 198 28.80 -5.75 -13.29
CA THR A 198 29.15 -5.03 -12.05
C THR A 198 28.30 -3.77 -11.96
N GLY A 199 27.52 -3.66 -10.87
CA GLY A 199 26.76 -2.46 -10.53
C GLY A 199 27.53 -1.57 -9.55
N TYR A 200 27.22 -0.28 -9.56
CA TYR A 200 27.84 0.72 -8.68
C TYR A 200 26.74 1.53 -7.99
N ILE A 201 26.93 1.80 -6.70
CA ILE A 201 26.10 2.72 -5.92
C ILE A 201 26.99 3.89 -5.56
N LEU A 202 26.58 5.11 -5.93
CA LEU A 202 27.41 6.30 -5.85
C LEU A 202 26.78 7.31 -4.87
N GLU A 203 27.62 7.92 -4.04
CA GLU A 203 27.33 9.17 -3.35
C GLU A 203 28.09 10.26 -4.08
N VAL A 204 27.36 11.26 -4.58
CA VAL A 204 27.89 12.28 -5.48
C VAL A 204 27.45 13.66 -5.03
N ASP A 205 28.32 14.64 -5.23
CA ASP A 205 27.94 16.04 -5.23
C ASP A 205 27.33 16.38 -6.60
N LEU A 206 26.14 16.98 -6.59
CA LEU A 206 25.43 17.35 -7.81
C LEU A 206 25.13 18.85 -7.80
N GLU A 207 25.39 19.51 -8.93
CA GLU A 207 24.97 20.89 -9.18
C GLU A 207 23.67 20.88 -10.00
N TYR A 208 22.56 21.33 -9.40
CA TYR A 208 21.28 21.43 -10.09
C TYR A 208 20.99 22.88 -10.52
N LEU A 209 21.33 23.19 -11.77
CA LEU A 209 21.28 24.56 -12.30
C LEU A 209 19.87 25.18 -12.19
N GLN A 210 19.80 26.36 -11.59
CA GLN A 210 18.55 27.06 -11.27
C GLN A 210 17.62 27.27 -12.47
N HIS A 211 18.16 27.49 -13.66
CA HIS A 211 17.35 27.70 -14.87
C HIS A 211 16.54 26.45 -15.30
N LEU A 212 16.87 25.27 -14.76
CA LEU A 212 16.16 24.01 -15.03
C LEU A 212 14.97 23.78 -14.07
N HIS A 213 14.92 24.50 -12.94
CA HIS A 213 13.96 24.25 -11.87
C HIS A 213 12.52 24.41 -12.34
N ASP A 214 12.21 25.50 -13.04
CA ASP A 214 10.87 25.76 -13.58
C ASP A 214 10.47 24.71 -14.64
N ALA A 215 11.43 24.23 -15.43
CA ALA A 215 11.18 23.24 -16.48
C ALA A 215 10.91 21.84 -15.90
N HIS A 216 11.46 21.53 -14.74
CA HIS A 216 11.33 20.22 -14.09
C HIS A 216 10.42 20.28 -12.84
N ILE A 217 9.64 21.34 -12.65
CA ILE A 217 8.79 21.52 -11.45
C ILE A 217 7.84 20.33 -11.23
N ASP A 218 7.40 19.70 -12.31
CA ASP A 218 6.50 18.56 -12.25
C ASP A 218 7.22 17.27 -11.81
N LEU A 219 8.50 17.12 -12.16
CA LEU A 219 9.28 15.93 -11.82
C LEU A 219 10.74 16.33 -11.54
N PRO A 220 11.01 16.91 -10.36
CA PRO A 220 12.36 17.34 -10.02
C PRO A 220 13.27 16.12 -9.90
N PHE A 221 14.48 16.23 -10.44
CA PHE A 221 15.49 15.19 -10.31
C PHE A 221 16.19 15.24 -8.96
N CYS A 222 16.61 14.07 -8.47
CA CYS A 222 17.40 13.90 -7.24
C CYS A 222 16.82 14.60 -6.00
N PRO A 223 15.53 14.39 -5.64
CA PRO A 223 14.96 15.03 -4.46
C PRO A 223 15.66 14.60 -3.17
N THR A 224 15.90 15.56 -2.28
CA THR A 224 16.49 15.29 -0.97
C THR A 224 15.40 14.93 0.05
N ARG A 225 15.77 14.10 1.04
CA ARG A 225 14.90 13.75 2.16
C ARG A 225 15.09 14.78 3.27
N ASP A 226 14.51 15.96 3.08
CA ASP A 226 14.58 17.07 4.03
C ASP A 226 13.23 17.38 4.66
N LYS A 227 13.27 17.91 5.88
CA LYS A 227 12.08 18.45 6.52
C LYS A 227 11.76 19.79 5.84
N PRO A 228 10.55 20.00 5.30
CA PRO A 228 10.19 21.28 4.72
C PRO A 228 10.36 22.39 5.77
N PRO A 229 10.85 23.60 5.38
CA PRO A 229 10.93 24.74 6.28
C PRO A 229 9.55 24.98 6.90
N ALA A 230 9.50 25.31 8.19
CA ALA A 230 8.28 25.33 8.98
C ALA A 230 7.23 26.31 8.41
N VAL A 231 6.37 25.83 7.52
CA VAL A 231 5.15 26.51 7.10
C VAL A 231 4.05 26.15 8.12
N PRO A 232 3.24 27.12 8.61
CA PRO A 232 2.27 26.91 9.66
C PRO A 232 1.01 26.19 9.16
N TRP A 233 1.16 25.06 8.47
CA TRP A 233 0.06 24.23 8.01
C TRP A 233 0.16 22.85 8.66
N LYS A 234 -0.88 22.49 9.40
CA LYS A 234 -1.06 21.14 9.96
C LYS A 234 -1.29 20.16 8.80
N THR A 235 -0.25 19.44 8.39
CA THR A 235 -0.40 18.20 7.62
C THR A 235 0.73 17.24 7.99
N THR A 236 0.35 16.03 8.40
CA THR A 236 1.21 14.93 8.87
C THR A 236 1.76 14.10 7.70
N SER A 237 2.36 14.76 6.71
CA SER A 237 3.01 14.06 5.58
C SER A 237 4.33 14.72 5.25
N GLU A 238 5.42 13.94 5.36
CA GLU A 238 6.77 14.33 4.97
C GLU A 238 6.79 14.69 3.48
N GLN A 239 7.34 15.87 3.15
CA GLN A 239 7.39 16.38 1.78
C GLN A 239 8.85 16.33 1.30
N TYR A 240 9.06 15.87 0.07
CA TYR A 240 10.35 15.94 -0.62
C TYR A 240 10.46 17.30 -1.32
N GLN A 241 11.61 17.97 -1.20
CA GLN A 241 11.87 19.26 -1.86
C GLN A 241 12.97 19.10 -2.91
N ALA A 242 12.89 19.92 -3.97
CA ALA A 242 14.00 20.15 -4.88
C ALA A 242 15.00 21.12 -4.23
N GLN A 243 16.30 20.95 -4.51
CA GLN A 243 17.35 21.85 -4.04
C GLN A 243 17.12 23.27 -4.59
N GLU A 244 17.11 24.27 -3.69
CA GLU A 244 17.19 25.71 -4.04
C GLU A 244 18.61 26.13 -4.42
#